data_AF-A0A068SVN6-F1
#
_entry.id   AF-A0A068SVN6-F1
#
_cell.length_a   1.000
_cell.length_b   1.000
_cell.length_c   1.000
_cell.angle_alpha   90.00
_cell.angle_beta   90.00
_cell.angle_gamma   90.00
#
_symmetry.space_group_name_H-M   'P 1'
#
loop_
_entity.id
_entity.type
_entity.pdbx_description
1 polymer ?
#
loop_
_entity_poly.entity_id
_entity_poly.type
_entity_poly.pdbx_seq_one_letter_code
_entity_poly.pdbx_strand_id
1 'polypeptide(L)'
;MGWTLTLSGKGQLTIPKDLREAINLHPGDEVVYSVVNGDLVITPKNIDFGDLVGLLGNPPNGAATLEEIDAAVLAAGGANVLDIGDDEQADAAE
;
A
#
# COMPACT_ATOMS: atom_id res chain seq x y z
N MET A 1 -2.63 19.45 14.21
CA MET A 1 -3.48 18.88 15.27
C MET A 1 -2.70 17.75 15.91
N GLY A 2 -2.70 17.59 17.23
CA GLY A 2 -1.94 16.55 17.92
C GLY A 2 -2.86 15.74 18.82
N TRP A 3 -2.67 14.42 18.85
CA TRP A 3 -3.42 13.50 19.71
C TRP A 3 -2.45 12.75 20.61
N THR A 4 -2.87 12.50 21.85
CA THR A 4 -2.15 11.62 22.77
C THR A 4 -3.01 10.38 23.00
N LEU A 5 -2.41 9.21 22.85
CA LEU A 5 -3.07 7.91 22.95
C LEU A 5 -2.35 7.07 24.00
N THR A 6 -3.12 6.41 24.86
CA THR A 6 -2.57 5.51 25.88
C THR A 6 -2.68 4.07 25.39
N LEU A 7 -1.56 3.34 25.42
CA LEU A 7 -1.52 1.91 25.14
C LEU A 7 -2.27 1.16 26.24
N SER A 8 -3.21 0.31 25.87
CA SER A 8 -3.88 -0.57 26.83
C SER A 8 -2.91 -1.61 27.40
N GLY A 9 -3.25 -2.22 28.54
CA GLY A 9 -2.44 -3.31 29.12
C GLY A 9 -2.30 -4.55 28.21
N LYS A 10 -3.11 -4.65 27.15
CA LYS A 10 -3.03 -5.71 26.13
C LYS A 10 -2.24 -5.30 24.88
N GLY A 11 -1.60 -4.13 24.89
CA GLY A 11 -0.85 -3.63 23.74
C GLY A 11 -1.73 -3.07 22.61
N GLN A 12 -2.95 -2.61 22.91
CA GLN A 12 -3.85 -2.03 21.90
C GLN A 12 -3.83 -0.50 21.97
N LEU A 13 -3.73 0.16 20.82
CA LEU A 13 -3.98 1.59 20.65
C LEU A 13 -5.36 1.77 20.02
N THR A 14 -6.21 2.58 20.66
CA THR A 14 -7.57 2.84 20.17
C THR A 14 -7.61 4.17 19.44
N ILE A 15 -8.01 4.19 18.17
CA ILE A 15 -8.15 5.43 17.38
C ILE A 15 -9.48 6.13 17.74
N PRO A 16 -9.47 7.34 18.33
CA PRO A 16 -10.68 8.08 18.67
C PRO A 16 -11.49 8.45 17.44
N LYS A 17 -12.80 8.70 17.64
CA LYS A 17 -13.73 9.05 16.56
C LYS A 17 -13.21 10.21 15.69
N ASP A 18 -12.83 11.32 16.32
CA ASP A 18 -12.37 12.51 15.59
C ASP A 18 -11.10 12.26 14.76
N LEU A 19 -10.21 11.39 15.24
CA LEU A 19 -9.01 11.01 14.50
C LEU A 19 -9.35 10.10 13.33
N ARG A 20 -10.28 9.15 13.50
CA ARG A 20 -10.78 8.30 12.40
C ARG A 20 -11.40 9.13 11.29
N GLU A 21 -12.25 10.09 11.65
CA GLU A 21 -12.90 10.99 10.68
C GLU A 21 -11.87 11.86 9.94
N ALA A 22 -10.85 12.35 10.64
CA ALA A 22 -9.78 13.15 10.03
C ALA A 22 -8.94 12.38 8.98
N ILE A 23 -8.88 11.05 9.09
CA ILE A 23 -8.15 10.18 8.14
C ILE A 23 -9.08 9.28 7.32
N ASN A 24 -10.39 9.58 7.33
CA ASN A 24 -11.43 8.83 6.64
C ASN A 24 -11.46 7.31 6.91
N LEU A 25 -11.11 6.87 8.13
CA LEU A 25 -11.03 5.45 8.50
C LEU A 25 -12.37 4.92 9.04
N HIS A 26 -12.90 3.86 8.44
CA HIS A 26 -14.18 3.24 8.78
C HIS A 26 -14.01 1.88 9.47
N PRO A 27 -15.02 1.40 10.21
CA PRO A 27 -15.02 0.04 10.74
C PRO A 27 -14.92 -1.00 9.61
N GLY A 28 -13.92 -1.89 9.70
CA GLY A 28 -13.64 -2.91 8.67
C GLY A 28 -12.45 -2.57 7.78
N ASP A 29 -12.01 -1.30 7.77
CA ASP A 29 -10.83 -0.88 7.03
C ASP A 29 -9.55 -1.45 7.65
N GLU A 30 -8.62 -1.85 6.78
CA GLU A 30 -7.27 -2.26 7.19
C GLU A 30 -6.36 -1.04 7.37
N VAL A 31 -5.37 -1.16 8.24
CA VAL A 31 -4.29 -0.18 8.40
C VAL A 31 -2.94 -0.87 8.30
N VAL A 32 -1.99 -0.18 7.67
CA VAL A 32 -0.60 -0.62 7.60
C VAL A 32 0.22 0.14 8.65
N TYR A 33 0.97 -0.60 9.45
CA TYR A 33 1.96 -0.06 10.37
C TYR A 33 3.34 -0.09 9.72
N SER A 34 4.02 1.04 9.69
CA SER A 34 5.39 1.14 9.18
C SER A 34 6.25 1.97 10.11
N VAL A 35 7.56 1.74 10.12
CA VAL A 35 8.51 2.55 10.86
C VAL A 35 9.36 3.31 9.85
N VAL A 36 9.26 4.63 9.86
CA VAL A 36 9.99 5.51 8.94
C VAL A 36 10.78 6.51 9.78
N ASN A 37 12.11 6.47 9.66
CA ASN A 37 13.02 7.34 10.45
C ASN A 37 12.84 7.25 11.98
N GLY A 38 12.40 6.09 12.48
CA GLY A 38 12.13 5.87 13.90
C GLY A 38 10.72 6.27 14.36
N ASP A 39 9.91 6.85 13.47
CA ASP A 39 8.53 7.18 13.74
C ASP A 39 7.60 6.05 13.30
N LEU A 40 6.62 5.71 14.15
CA LEU A 40 5.54 4.81 13.79
C LEU A 40 4.52 5.56 12.91
N VAL A 41 4.42 5.14 11.65
CA VAL A 41 3.47 5.67 10.68
C VAL A 41 2.34 4.65 10.48
N ILE A 42 1.10 5.13 10.62
CA ILE A 42 -0.11 4.34 10.39
C ILE A 42 -0.79 4.88 9.14
N THR A 43 -1.00 4.02 8.15
CA THR A 43 -1.63 4.38 6.88
C THR A 43 -2.91 3.57 6.67
N PRO A 44 -4.08 4.21 6.53
CA PRO A 44 -5.31 3.54 6.10
C PRO A 44 -5.14 2.88 4.73
N LYS A 45 -5.60 1.64 4.59
CA LYS A 45 -5.63 0.89 3.33
C LYS A 45 -7.04 0.86 2.75
N ASN A 46 -7.72 2.00 2.84
CA ASN A 46 -9.11 2.17 2.44
C ASN A 46 -9.27 3.11 1.23
N ILE A 47 -8.18 3.33 0.51
CA ILE A 47 -8.17 4.15 -0.70
C ILE A 47 -8.83 3.35 -1.81
N ASP A 48 -9.93 3.86 -2.37
CA ASP A 48 -10.55 3.27 -3.54
C ASP A 48 -9.71 3.60 -4.79
N PHE A 49 -9.62 2.67 -5.75
CA PHE A 49 -8.90 2.95 -7.01
C PHE A 49 -9.47 4.16 -7.76
N GLY A 50 -10.78 4.43 -7.62
CA GLY A 50 -11.44 5.61 -8.15
C GLY A 50 -10.92 6.93 -7.56
N ASP A 51 -10.51 6.94 -6.28
CA ASP A 51 -9.96 8.13 -5.62
C ASP A 51 -8.57 8.50 -6.15
N LEU A 52 -7.87 7.56 -6.79
CA LEU A 52 -6.55 7.78 -7.39
C LEU A 52 -6.65 8.33 -8.83
N VAL A 53 -7.84 8.31 -9.44
CA VAL A 53 -8.03 8.76 -10.83
C VAL A 53 -7.73 10.25 -10.94
N GLY A 54 -6.77 10.59 -11.82
CA GLY A 54 -6.38 11.98 -12.08
C GLY A 54 -5.33 12.55 -11.12
N LEU A 55 -4.90 11.81 -10.09
CA LEU A 55 -3.87 12.27 -9.14
C LEU A 55 -2.52 12.55 -9.82
N LEU A 56 -2.20 11.79 -10.87
CA LEU A 56 -0.93 11.91 -11.61
C LEU A 56 -0.90 13.07 -12.63
N GLY A 57 -2.03 13.77 -12.82
CA GLY A 57 -2.11 14.92 -13.74
C GLY A 57 -1.85 14.56 -15.20
N ASN A 58 -1.50 15.58 -16.00
CA ASN A 58 -1.11 15.37 -17.38
C ASN A 58 0.33 14.83 -17.44
N PRO A 59 0.61 13.77 -18.21
CA PRO A 59 1.95 13.20 -18.26
C PRO A 59 2.95 14.24 -18.80
N PRO A 60 4.11 14.43 -18.13
CA PRO A 60 5.07 15.48 -18.48
C PRO A 60 5.68 15.30 -19.89
N ASN A 61 5.73 14.06 -20.38
CA ASN A 61 6.27 13.72 -21.69
C ASN A 61 5.18 13.33 -22.71
N GLY A 62 3.90 13.62 -22.41
CA GLY A 62 2.78 13.18 -23.25
C GLY A 62 2.41 11.71 -23.05
N ALA A 63 1.50 11.20 -23.88
CA ALA A 63 1.06 9.81 -23.81
C ALA A 63 2.18 8.87 -24.29
N ALA A 64 2.49 7.86 -23.49
CA ALA A 64 3.47 6.83 -23.84
C ALA A 64 2.89 5.84 -24.87
N THR A 65 3.75 5.27 -25.71
CA THR A 65 3.37 4.13 -26.57
C THR A 65 3.36 2.83 -25.76
N LEU A 66 2.72 1.79 -26.32
CA LEU A 66 2.74 0.46 -25.70
C LEU A 66 4.16 -0.08 -25.57
N GLU A 67 5.03 0.14 -26.56
CA GLU A 67 6.42 -0.33 -26.47
C GLU A 67 7.20 0.37 -25.35
N GLU A 68 6.95 1.66 -25.11
CA GLU A 68 7.59 2.42 -24.02
C GLU A 68 7.13 1.93 -22.65
N ILE A 69 5.84 1.56 -22.52
CA ILE A 69 5.29 0.97 -21.30
C ILE A 69 5.91 -0.41 -21.05
N ASP A 70 5.96 -1.27 -22.07
CA ASP A 70 6.53 -2.61 -21.94
C ASP A 70 8.02 -2.54 -21.57
N ALA A 71 8.77 -1.64 -22.19
CA ALA A 71 10.16 -1.40 -21.84
C ALA A 71 10.33 -0.92 -20.40
N ALA A 72 9.46 -0.02 -19.93
CA ALA A 72 9.48 0.47 -18.54
C ALA A 72 9.10 -0.62 -17.53
N VAL A 73 8.10 -1.45 -17.84
CA VAL A 73 7.70 -2.59 -17.00
C VAL A 73 8.80 -3.64 -16.95
N LEU A 74 9.47 -3.94 -18.06
CA LEU A 74 10.62 -4.85 -18.07
C LEU A 74 11.79 -4.30 -17.24
N ALA A 75 12.10 -3.00 -17.41
CA ALA A 75 13.18 -2.35 -16.69
C ALA A 75 12.92 -2.25 -15.17
N ALA A 76 11.67 -1.97 -14.75
CA ALA A 76 11.30 -1.77 -13.36
C ALA A 76 10.85 -3.06 -12.66
N GLY A 77 10.07 -3.90 -13.34
CA GLY A 77 9.50 -5.15 -12.83
C GLY A 77 10.47 -6.33 -12.87
N GLY A 78 11.44 -6.33 -13.80
CA GLY A 78 12.47 -7.38 -13.89
C GLY A 78 13.33 -7.53 -12.61
N ALA A 79 13.36 -6.51 -11.75
CA ALA A 79 14.06 -6.56 -10.46
C ALA A 79 13.32 -7.34 -9.36
N ASN A 80 11.99 -7.57 -9.49
CA ASN A 80 11.16 -8.20 -8.45
C ASN A 80 10.54 -9.55 -8.87
N VAL A 81 10.75 -10.01 -10.12
CA VAL A 81 10.22 -11.30 -10.64
C VAL A 81 10.93 -12.53 -10.03
N LEU A 82 12.01 -12.36 -9.27
CA LEU A 82 12.76 -13.47 -8.67
C LEU A 82 12.21 -13.98 -7.33
N ASP A 83 11.07 -13.45 -6.82
CA ASP A 83 10.45 -13.92 -5.55
C ASP A 83 9.14 -14.71 -5.74
N ILE A 84 8.71 -14.95 -6.99
CA ILE A 84 7.73 -16.01 -7.25
C ILE A 84 8.47 -17.34 -7.27
N GLY A 85 8.54 -17.96 -6.09
CA GLY A 85 9.00 -19.33 -5.91
C GLY A 85 8.46 -20.22 -7.03
N ASP A 86 9.40 -20.83 -7.71
CA ASP A 86 9.39 -22.10 -8.40
C ASP A 86 8.40 -23.11 -7.76
N ASP A 87 7.12 -22.97 -8.05
CA ASP A 87 6.10 -24.02 -7.97
C ASP A 87 6.31 -25.02 -9.14
N GLU A 88 7.55 -25.52 -9.30
CA GLU A 88 7.83 -26.66 -10.17
C GLU A 88 7.41 -27.95 -9.45
N GLN A 89 6.26 -28.45 -9.88
CA GLN A 89 5.91 -29.87 -10.04
C GLN A 89 6.38 -30.83 -8.92
N ALA A 90 5.49 -31.07 -7.96
CA ALA A 90 5.50 -32.31 -7.19
C ALA A 90 4.07 -32.84 -7.02
N ASP A 91 3.51 -33.39 -8.10
CA ASP A 91 2.47 -34.42 -7.96
C ASP A 91 2.69 -35.50 -9.03
N ALA A 92 3.77 -36.26 -8.83
CA ALA A 92 3.88 -37.62 -9.31
C ALA A 92 3.85 -38.52 -8.06
N ALA A 93 2.65 -38.75 -7.54
CA ALA A 93 2.40 -39.84 -6.61
C ALA A 93 2.24 -41.16 -7.39
N GLU A 94 3.06 -42.13 -7.02
CA GLU A 94 3.01 -43.56 -7.37
C GLU A 94 1.67 -44.23 -7.05
#